data_AF-A0A1I2EC06-F1
#
_entry.id   AF-A0A1I2EC06-F1
#
_cell.length_a   1.000
_cell.length_b   1.000
_cell.length_c   1.000
_cell.angle_alpha   90.00
_cell.angle_beta   90.00
_cell.angle_gamma   90.00
#
_symmetry.space_group_name_H-M   'P 1'
#
loop_
_entity.id
_entity.type
_entity.pdbx_description
1 polymer ?
#
loop_
_entity_poly.entity_id
_entity_poly.type
_entity_poly.pdbx_seq_one_letter_code
_entity_poly.pdbx_strand_id
1 'polypeptide(L)'
;MTINEKCRKLPMIKTQHSPWGGGLQPDGISQLPFPIYSKEVTDWINAMYDLDLTDKNYFENMEKIKGKPVPKLTRDEILTRMTFLIRAERFCDGTIEDALNDGTLEALSVRLHEITKP
;
A
#
# COMPACT_ATOMS: atom_id res chain seq x y z
N MET A 1 12.56 -15.40 11.76
CA MET A 1 11.43 -15.47 10.82
C MET A 1 11.96 -15.17 9.42
N THR A 2 11.77 -16.07 8.46
CA THR A 2 12.14 -15.83 7.06
C THR A 2 11.26 -14.75 6.45
N ILE A 3 11.71 -14.10 5.37
CA ILE A 3 10.91 -13.07 4.70
C ILE A 3 9.54 -13.60 4.23
N ASN A 4 9.48 -14.86 3.76
CA ASN A 4 8.22 -15.50 3.36
C ASN A 4 7.29 -15.72 4.56
N GLU A 5 7.83 -16.11 5.72
CA GLU A 5 7.03 -16.18 6.96
C GLU A 5 6.49 -14.81 7.37
N LYS A 6 7.28 -13.74 7.21
CA LYS A 6 6.80 -12.37 7.48
C LYS A 6 5.68 -11.98 6.53
N CYS A 7 5.85 -12.21 5.22
CA CYS A 7 4.84 -11.90 4.20
C CYS A 7 3.51 -12.61 4.48
N ARG A 8 3.54 -13.86 4.93
CA ARG A 8 2.34 -14.62 5.30
C ARG A 8 1.62 -14.11 6.55
N LYS A 9 2.29 -13.32 7.39
CA LYS A 9 1.68 -12.68 8.57
C LYS A 9 1.06 -11.33 8.25
N LEU A 10 1.38 -10.72 7.11
CA LEU A 10 0.75 -9.49 6.68
C LEU A 10 -0.73 -9.79 6.37
N PRO A 11 -1.70 -9.11 6.99
CA PRO A 11 -3.11 -9.36 6.69
C PRO A 11 -3.40 -9.07 5.22
N MET A 12 -4.35 -9.81 4.64
CA MET A 12 -4.84 -9.46 3.31
C MET A 12 -5.66 -8.17 3.40
N ILE A 13 -5.32 -7.18 2.58
CA ILE A 13 -6.14 -5.98 2.38
C ILE A 13 -7.05 -6.18 1.17
N LYS A 14 -8.32 -5.78 1.29
CA LYS A 14 -9.31 -5.86 0.22
C LYS A 14 -9.58 -4.50 -0.39
N THR A 15 -10.06 -4.51 -1.63
CA THR A 15 -10.64 -3.36 -2.31
C THR A 15 -11.71 -2.74 -1.42
N GLN A 16 -11.57 -1.46 -1.10
CA GLN A 16 -12.51 -0.72 -0.27
C GLN A 16 -12.46 0.76 -0.59
N HIS A 17 -13.60 1.43 -0.48
CA HIS A 17 -13.70 2.86 -0.72
C HIS A 17 -13.25 3.66 0.50
N SER A 18 -12.40 4.68 0.29
CA SER A 18 -11.97 5.61 1.33
C SER A 18 -12.54 7.01 1.03
N PRO A 19 -13.56 7.48 1.75
CA PRO A 19 -14.23 8.72 1.41
C PRO A 19 -13.31 9.94 1.57
N TRP A 20 -13.39 10.84 0.59
CA TRP A 20 -12.80 12.17 0.69
C TRP A 20 -13.68 13.05 1.56
N GLY A 21 -13.11 13.55 2.65
CA GLY A 21 -13.87 14.34 3.62
C GLY A 21 -13.07 14.77 4.84
N GLY A 22 -11.77 14.47 4.88
CA GLY A 22 -10.87 15.07 5.86
C GLY A 22 -10.74 16.58 5.67
N GLY A 23 -10.15 17.24 6.66
CA GLY A 23 -9.86 18.67 6.63
C GLY A 23 -10.93 19.51 7.33
N LEU A 24 -10.50 20.56 8.02
CA LEU A 24 -11.40 21.50 8.66
C LEU A 24 -11.75 22.65 7.70
N GLN A 25 -13.00 23.10 7.74
CA GLN A 25 -13.46 24.32 7.07
C GLN A 25 -14.02 25.33 8.10
N PRO A 26 -13.20 25.84 9.05
CA PRO A 26 -13.63 26.94 9.90
C PRO A 26 -13.67 28.24 9.09
N ASP A 27 -14.43 29.23 9.57
CA ASP A 27 -14.59 30.52 8.88
C ASP A 27 -13.23 31.13 8.49
N GLY A 28 -13.06 31.39 7.19
CA GLY A 28 -11.86 31.98 6.62
C GLY A 28 -10.69 31.02 6.37
N ILE A 29 -10.83 29.71 6.64
CA ILE A 29 -9.79 28.70 6.37
C ILE A 29 -10.39 27.57 5.53
N SER A 30 -9.79 27.30 4.38
CA SER A 30 -10.11 26.13 3.56
C SER A 30 -8.92 25.17 3.57
N GLN A 31 -9.08 24.03 4.23
CA GLN A 31 -8.17 22.90 4.07
C GLN A 31 -8.65 22.05 2.89
N LEU A 32 -7.71 21.60 2.04
CA LEU A 32 -8.04 20.65 0.98
C LEU A 32 -8.50 19.32 1.60
N PRO A 33 -9.52 18.66 1.01
CA PRO A 33 -9.96 17.37 1.49
C PRO A 33 -8.89 16.31 1.29
N PHE A 34 -8.84 15.34 2.19
CA PHE A 34 -8.00 14.16 2.09
C PHE A 34 -8.83 12.88 2.36
N PRO A 35 -8.38 11.72 1.85
CA PRO A 35 -9.08 10.46 2.06
C PRO A 35 -9.06 10.04 3.54
N ILE A 36 -10.20 9.57 4.04
CA ILE A 36 -10.32 9.02 5.40
C ILE A 36 -10.17 7.51 5.31
N TYR A 37 -9.01 7.02 5.75
CA TYR A 37 -8.71 5.58 5.76
C TYR A 37 -9.38 4.86 6.92
N SER A 38 -9.89 3.65 6.66
CA SER A 38 -10.43 2.78 7.69
C SER A 38 -9.34 2.29 8.65
N LYS A 39 -9.74 1.81 9.84
CA LYS A 39 -8.80 1.21 10.79
C LYS A 39 -8.02 0.05 10.15
N GLU A 40 -8.68 -0.76 9.33
CA GLU A 40 -8.07 -1.87 8.60
C GLU A 40 -6.89 -1.41 7.73
N VAL A 41 -7.09 -0.34 6.94
CA VAL A 41 -6.03 0.23 6.10
C VAL A 41 -4.87 0.74 6.95
N THR A 42 -5.16 1.48 8.03
CA THR A 42 -4.11 1.99 8.93
C THR A 42 -3.33 0.86 9.63
N ASP A 43 -4.02 -0.19 10.09
CA ASP A 43 -3.40 -1.36 10.72
C ASP A 43 -2.55 -2.13 9.71
N TRP A 44 -3.00 -2.25 8.46
CA TRP A 44 -2.25 -2.90 7.39
C TRP A 44 -0.95 -2.16 7.06
N ILE A 45 -1.00 -0.83 6.98
CA ILE A 45 0.19 0.01 6.79
C ILE A 45 1.16 -0.18 7.96
N ASN A 46 0.67 -0.16 9.20
CA ASN A 46 1.50 -0.40 10.39
C ASN A 46 2.13 -1.80 10.34
N ALA A 47 1.37 -2.82 9.96
CA ALA A 47 1.88 -4.19 9.84
C ALA A 47 3.03 -4.31 8.82
N MET A 48 3.02 -3.56 7.72
CA MET A 48 4.15 -3.50 6.77
C MET A 48 5.45 -3.02 7.45
N TYR A 49 5.35 -2.04 8.36
CA TYR A 49 6.49 -1.55 9.13
C TYR A 49 6.89 -2.50 10.25
N ASP A 50 5.93 -2.99 11.04
CA ASP A 50 6.17 -3.89 12.19
C ASP A 50 6.79 -5.22 11.77
N LEU A 51 6.42 -5.72 10.59
CA LEU A 51 6.99 -6.92 10.01
C LEU A 51 8.32 -6.65 9.27
N ASP A 52 8.77 -5.40 9.15
CA ASP A 52 9.98 -5.03 8.40
C ASP A 52 9.93 -5.59 6.97
N LEU A 53 8.82 -5.28 6.29
CA LEU A 53 8.51 -5.68 4.90
C LEU A 53 8.71 -4.55 3.89
N THR A 54 9.08 -3.35 4.35
CA THR A 54 9.32 -2.20 3.49
C THR A 54 10.66 -2.29 2.76
N ASP A 55 10.67 -2.01 1.46
CA ASP A 55 11.89 -1.92 0.66
C ASP A 55 12.61 -0.58 0.90
N LYS A 56 13.83 -0.63 1.44
CA LYS A 56 14.64 0.57 1.71
C LYS A 56 15.13 1.26 0.44
N ASN A 57 15.23 0.53 -0.67
CA ASN A 57 15.67 1.02 -1.98
C ASN A 57 14.49 1.05 -2.97
N TYR A 58 13.27 1.28 -2.47
CA TYR A 58 12.06 1.22 -3.28
C TYR A 58 12.07 2.20 -4.46
N PHE A 59 12.77 3.33 -4.33
CA PHE A 59 12.84 4.34 -5.37
C PHE A 59 13.58 3.81 -6.61
N GLU A 60 14.80 3.29 -6.43
CA GLU A 60 15.60 2.71 -7.51
C GLU A 60 15.00 1.40 -8.02
N ASN A 61 14.38 0.61 -7.15
CA ASN A 61 13.77 -0.66 -7.54
C ASN A 61 12.45 -0.44 -8.31
N MET A 62 11.68 0.61 -8.01
CA MET A 62 10.46 0.92 -8.75
C MET A 62 10.73 1.22 -10.22
N GLU A 63 11.82 1.93 -10.54
CA GLU A 63 12.19 2.21 -11.93
C GLU A 63 12.43 0.94 -12.75
N LYS A 64 12.93 -0.14 -12.12
CA LYS A 64 13.18 -1.44 -12.77
C LYS A 64 11.90 -2.24 -13.02
N ILE A 65 10.82 -1.94 -12.31
CA ILE A 65 9.56 -2.70 -12.34
C ILE A 65 8.36 -1.89 -12.83
N LYS A 66 8.61 -0.65 -13.23
CA LYS A 66 7.61 0.25 -13.81
C LYS A 66 6.95 -0.43 -15.01
N GLY A 67 5.62 -0.42 -15.04
CA GLY A 67 4.84 -1.07 -16.10
C GLY A 67 4.76 -2.60 -16.05
N LYS A 68 5.48 -3.29 -15.13
CA LYS A 68 5.29 -4.74 -14.95
C LYS A 68 3.90 -5.02 -14.37
N PRO A 69 3.10 -5.92 -14.99
CA PRO A 69 1.79 -6.28 -14.45
C PRO A 69 1.95 -7.16 -13.19
N VAL A 70 0.99 -7.07 -12.27
CA VAL A 70 1.03 -7.76 -10.96
C VAL A 70 1.38 -9.26 -11.05
N PRO A 71 0.81 -10.06 -11.97
CA PRO A 71 1.12 -11.50 -12.05
C PRO A 71 2.59 -11.82 -12.33
N LYS A 72 3.34 -10.88 -12.95
CA LYS A 72 4.76 -11.05 -13.30
C LYS A 72 5.72 -10.56 -12.21
N LEU A 73 5.22 -9.96 -11.14
CA LEU A 73 6.06 -9.48 -10.05
C LEU A 73 6.53 -10.66 -9.18
N THR A 74 7.79 -10.60 -8.79
CA THR A 74 8.34 -11.43 -7.70
C THR A 74 7.93 -10.88 -6.33
N ARG A 75 8.18 -11.64 -5.26
CA ARG A 75 7.91 -11.20 -3.88
C ARG A 75 8.52 -9.84 -3.58
N ASP A 76 9.81 -9.67 -3.88
CA ASP A 76 10.51 -8.44 -3.52
C ASP A 76 10.01 -7.25 -4.36
N GLU A 77 9.67 -7.47 -5.63
CA GLU A 77 9.07 -6.44 -6.48
C GLU A 77 7.66 -6.03 -6.02
N ILE A 78 6.89 -6.96 -5.45
CA ILE A 78 5.60 -6.64 -4.82
C ILE A 78 5.81 -5.76 -3.59
N LEU A 79 6.76 -6.13 -2.72
CA LEU A 79 7.10 -5.33 -1.53
C LEU A 79 7.62 -3.94 -1.92
N THR A 80 8.42 -3.83 -2.99
CA THR A 80 8.83 -2.55 -3.59
C THR A 80 7.62 -1.72 -3.99
N ARG A 81 6.66 -2.29 -4.71
CA ARG A 81 5.47 -1.56 -5.18
C ARG A 81 4.55 -1.15 -4.03
N MET A 82 4.31 -2.02 -3.06
CA MET A 82 3.55 -1.69 -1.85
C MET A 82 4.24 -0.58 -1.05
N THR A 83 5.57 -0.64 -0.91
CA THR A 83 6.35 0.41 -0.24
C THR A 83 6.22 1.74 -0.98
N PHE A 84 6.29 1.73 -2.31
CA PHE A 84 6.09 2.93 -3.12
C PHE A 84 4.72 3.57 -2.85
N LEU A 85 3.63 2.79 -2.86
CA LEU A 85 2.27 3.31 -2.59
C LEU A 85 2.18 3.96 -1.19
N ILE A 86 2.68 3.27 -0.16
CA ILE A 86 2.69 3.79 1.22
C ILE A 86 3.51 5.08 1.33
N ARG A 87 4.63 5.16 0.61
CA ARG A 87 5.54 6.30 0.66
C ARG A 87 5.03 7.48 -0.17
N ALA A 88 4.39 7.23 -1.30
CA ALA A 88 3.79 8.24 -2.17
C ALA A 88 2.65 9.00 -1.49
N GLU A 89 1.88 8.33 -0.62
CA GLU A 89 0.82 8.97 0.19
C GLU A 89 1.34 10.12 1.06
N ARG A 90 2.62 10.11 1.47
CA ARG A 90 3.22 11.20 2.25
C ARG A 90 3.44 12.48 1.44
N PHE A 91 3.37 12.40 0.12
CA PHE A 91 3.64 13.51 -0.79
C PHE A 91 2.38 13.95 -1.56
N CYS A 92 1.47 13.03 -1.83
CA CYS A 92 0.20 13.29 -2.47
C CYS A 92 -0.88 12.44 -1.81
N ASP A 93 -1.88 13.11 -1.22
CA ASP A 93 -3.08 12.47 -0.72
C ASP A 93 -3.79 11.73 -1.87
N GLY A 94 -4.29 10.53 -1.59
CA GLY A 94 -5.11 9.76 -2.53
C GLY A 94 -4.39 8.62 -3.26
N THR A 95 -3.09 8.44 -3.09
CA THR A 95 -2.36 7.34 -3.75
C THR A 95 -2.83 5.96 -3.29
N ILE A 96 -2.98 5.78 -1.97
CA ILE A 96 -3.47 4.54 -1.38
C ILE A 96 -4.97 4.39 -1.66
N GLU A 97 -5.73 5.48 -1.64
CA GLU A 97 -7.16 5.48 -1.97
C GLU A 97 -7.42 5.01 -3.40
N ASP A 98 -6.73 5.57 -4.39
CA ASP A 98 -6.78 5.13 -5.79
C ASP A 98 -6.46 3.63 -5.91
N ALA A 99 -5.40 3.17 -5.27
CA ALA A 99 -4.97 1.76 -5.31
C ALA A 99 -5.90 0.80 -4.56
N LEU A 100 -6.66 1.29 -3.59
CA LEU A 100 -7.70 0.54 -2.89
C LEU A 100 -8.98 0.48 -3.73
N ASN A 101 -9.32 1.55 -4.44
CA ASN A 101 -10.53 1.63 -5.28
C ASN A 101 -10.40 0.81 -6.56
N ASP A 102 -9.25 0.86 -7.22
CA ASP A 102 -9.02 0.16 -8.49
C ASP A 102 -8.63 -1.32 -8.31
N GLY A 103 -8.46 -1.75 -7.05
CA GLY A 103 -8.09 -3.12 -6.67
C GLY A 103 -6.61 -3.47 -6.82
N THR A 104 -5.75 -2.50 -7.17
CA THR A 104 -4.30 -2.70 -7.30
C THR A 104 -3.70 -3.23 -6.01
N LEU A 105 -4.06 -2.66 -4.86
CA LEU A 105 -3.49 -3.06 -3.58
C LEU A 105 -3.96 -4.45 -3.15
N GLU A 106 -5.22 -4.80 -3.41
CA GLU A 106 -5.75 -6.15 -3.19
C GLU A 106 -5.04 -7.16 -4.10
N ALA A 107 -4.86 -6.86 -5.39
CA ALA A 107 -4.17 -7.74 -6.33
C ALA A 107 -2.71 -8.01 -5.91
N LEU A 108 -2.01 -6.99 -5.42
CA LEU A 108 -0.66 -7.14 -4.87
C LEU A 108 -0.66 -8.02 -3.62
N SER A 109 -1.61 -7.81 -2.71
CA SER A 109 -1.78 -8.57 -1.47
C SER A 109 -2.07 -10.05 -1.73
N VAL A 110 -3.02 -10.35 -2.62
CA VAL A 110 -3.33 -11.72 -3.07
C VAL A 110 -2.09 -12.37 -3.67
N ARG A 111 -1.43 -11.70 -4.60
CA ARG A 111 -0.25 -12.24 -5.29
C ARG A 111 0.90 -12.52 -4.32
N LEU A 112 1.13 -11.63 -3.36
CA LEU A 112 2.16 -11.83 -2.32
C LEU A 112 1.89 -13.10 -1.53
N HIS A 113 0.65 -13.32 -1.12
CA HIS A 113 0.26 -14.53 -0.41
C HIS A 113 0.44 -15.78 -1.27
N GLU A 114 0.03 -15.75 -2.54
CA GLU A 114 0.18 -16.89 -3.46
C GLU A 114 1.62 -17.37 -3.62
N ILE A 115 2.56 -16.45 -3.82
CA ILE A 115 3.97 -16.79 -4.09
C ILE A 115 4.80 -17.04 -2.84
N THR A 116 4.27 -16.72 -1.66
CA THR A 116 4.92 -16.99 -0.37
C THR A 116 4.31 -18.15 0.38
N LYS A 117 3.36 -18.87 -0.26
CA LYS A 117 2.88 -20.18 0.21
C LYS A 117 4.07 -21.12 0.47
N PRO A 118 3.97 -22.00 1.49
CA PRO A 118 4.99 -23.01 1.74
C PRO A 118 5.17 -23.96 0.55
#